data_AF-A0A818M4S3-F1
#
_entry.id   AF-A0A818M4S3-F1
#
_cell.length_a   1.000
_cell.length_b   1.000
_cell.length_c   1.000
_cell.angle_alpha   90.00
_cell.angle_beta   90.00
_cell.angle_gamma   90.00
#
_symmetry.space_group_name_H-M   'P 1'
#
loop_
_entity.id
_entity.type
_entity.pdbx_description
1 polymer ?
#
loop_
_entity_poly.entity_id
_entity_poly.type
_entity_poly.pdbx_seq_one_letter_code
_entity_poly.pdbx_strand_id
1 'polypeptide(L)'
;MAFALISLLLFISLIIVHGSHFLGGTSSWHPWNESATGSPVAIVITQTYSWTYSLITCTTADIATNQLIPIGGYTHLLTDTLDCISNCNTGATGYVPPDVRPRCTDISAPIGTTVGQRSDIVYLSAGDDFTAAFQKSAWRPLETSSGASWSIATHIKVNTRSDNGLYNNAPVATMMSPIEIPVNRPTAITIPVGDADGDTTRCRWSTSSYGIDECGGVCPPSSLPPNAIIYSNCTMIITGQTVGDWFAVAIMIEDFITPTSTTPLSGVPVQFLVHVVNPASCTTEPVIVGIPFEDSCIPVTVGQTFNSMLIAINYCGATVTIDDISTLSFAGMIKGDLIKLNTTTYYKTLSWTPTSSQLGYQVMCAMAFDSQNAQSAQYCFKFYVSQNGVCACPGDICTTTTTTLVE
;
A
#
# COMPACT_ATOMS: atom_id res chain seq x y z
N MET A 1 46.72 52.90 -20.85
CA MET A 1 46.93 51.45 -20.67
C MET A 1 45.75 50.91 -19.92
N ALA A 2 44.98 50.05 -20.59
CA ALA A 2 43.71 49.54 -20.10
C ALA A 2 43.93 48.42 -19.07
N PHE A 3 43.21 48.48 -17.95
CA PHE A 3 42.96 47.32 -17.10
C PHE A 3 41.55 46.82 -17.44
N ALA A 4 41.49 45.66 -18.10
CA ALA A 4 40.26 44.91 -18.29
C ALA A 4 40.04 44.02 -17.06
N LEU A 5 38.95 44.25 -16.32
CA LEU A 5 38.47 43.30 -15.31
C LEU A 5 37.48 42.35 -15.97
N ILE A 6 37.84 41.06 -15.97
CA ILE A 6 36.97 39.94 -16.33
C ILE A 6 35.96 39.75 -15.20
N SER A 7 34.66 39.84 -15.50
CA SER A 7 33.61 39.44 -14.57
C SER A 7 32.99 38.13 -15.08
N LEU A 8 33.42 37.02 -14.49
CA LEU A 8 32.86 35.69 -14.72
C LEU A 8 31.60 35.54 -13.85
N LEU A 9 30.42 35.61 -14.47
CA LEU A 9 29.15 35.28 -13.81
C LEU A 9 29.07 33.76 -13.62
N LEU A 10 29.29 33.30 -12.39
CA LEU A 10 28.93 31.95 -11.95
C LEU A 10 27.39 31.88 -11.82
N PHE A 11 26.71 31.34 -12.83
CA PHE A 11 25.35 30.82 -12.66
C PHE A 11 25.45 29.56 -11.80
N ILE A 12 25.26 29.71 -10.49
CA ILE A 12 24.97 28.58 -9.60
C ILE A 12 23.55 28.13 -9.96
N SER A 13 23.43 27.14 -10.83
CA SER A 13 22.20 26.36 -10.95
C SER A 13 22.02 25.64 -9.61
N LEU A 14 21.11 26.16 -8.78
CA LEU A 14 20.58 25.44 -7.62
C LEU A 14 19.83 24.22 -8.17
N ILE A 15 20.54 23.12 -8.35
CA ILE A 15 19.93 21.82 -8.59
C ILE A 15 19.25 21.48 -7.26
N ILE A 16 17.93 21.54 -7.23
CA ILE A 16 17.16 20.96 -6.13
C ILE A 16 17.45 19.46 -6.21
N VAL A 17 18.32 18.98 -5.33
CA VAL A 17 18.56 17.54 -5.17
C VAL A 17 17.31 17.00 -4.49
N HIS A 18 16.35 16.52 -5.28
CA HIS A 18 15.24 15.75 -4.76
C HIS A 18 15.84 14.50 -4.14
N GLY A 19 15.77 14.39 -2.81
CA GLY A 19 16.25 13.19 -2.12
C GLY A 19 15.54 11.96 -2.69
N SER A 20 16.29 10.89 -2.93
CA SER A 20 15.76 9.59 -3.32
C SER A 20 15.17 8.91 -2.08
N HIS A 21 13.84 8.86 -1.94
CA HIS A 21 13.19 8.56 -0.65
C HIS A 21 11.87 7.80 -0.73
N PHE A 22 11.28 7.65 -1.92
CA PHE A 22 10.02 6.92 -2.08
C PHE A 22 10.27 5.41 -2.07
N LEU A 23 9.42 4.67 -1.36
CA LEU A 23 9.47 3.22 -1.21
C LEU A 23 8.25 2.50 -1.80
N GLY A 24 7.26 3.24 -2.28
CA GLY A 24 6.08 2.66 -2.92
C GLY A 24 4.77 3.19 -2.36
N GLY A 25 3.67 2.65 -2.86
CA GLY A 25 2.34 3.09 -2.46
C GLY A 25 1.24 2.42 -3.26
N THR A 26 0.01 2.73 -2.85
CA THR A 26 -1.23 2.24 -3.45
C THR A 26 -2.27 3.36 -3.47
N SER A 27 -3.26 3.22 -4.35
CA SER A 27 -4.43 4.11 -4.38
C SER A 27 -5.66 3.32 -4.79
N SER A 28 -6.69 3.30 -3.96
CA SER A 28 -7.97 2.63 -4.26
C SER A 28 -9.13 3.57 -4.00
N TRP A 29 -10.32 3.21 -4.47
CA TRP A 29 -11.51 4.02 -4.28
C TRP A 29 -12.77 3.17 -4.15
N HIS A 30 -13.77 3.68 -3.45
CA HIS A 30 -15.08 3.03 -3.34
C HIS A 30 -16.19 4.06 -3.13
N PRO A 31 -17.46 3.75 -3.39
CA PRO A 31 -18.58 4.60 -3.03
C PRO A 31 -18.61 4.81 -1.50
N TRP A 32 -18.82 6.04 -1.04
CA TRP A 32 -19.01 6.33 0.39
C TRP A 32 -20.27 5.66 0.94
N ASN A 33 -21.30 5.54 0.10
CA ASN A 33 -22.51 4.78 0.38
C ASN A 33 -22.68 3.71 -0.69
N GLU A 34 -22.50 2.45 -0.31
CA GLU A 34 -22.57 1.29 -1.20
C GLU A 34 -23.96 1.15 -1.88
N SER A 35 -25.02 1.71 -1.29
CA SER A 35 -26.37 1.70 -1.85
C SER A 35 -26.69 2.93 -2.71
N ALA A 36 -25.71 3.81 -2.97
CA ALA A 36 -25.93 5.00 -3.78
C ALA A 36 -26.18 4.65 -5.26
N THR A 37 -27.18 5.30 -5.85
CA THR A 37 -27.55 5.15 -7.28
C THR A 37 -27.77 6.49 -7.99
N GLY A 38 -27.66 7.61 -7.26
CA GLY A 38 -27.88 8.97 -7.78
C GLY A 38 -26.59 9.66 -8.23
N SER A 39 -26.73 10.86 -8.81
CA SER A 39 -25.62 11.74 -9.20
C SER A 39 -25.79 13.11 -8.54
N PRO A 40 -24.73 13.74 -7.98
CA PRO A 40 -23.35 13.27 -7.93
C PRO A 40 -23.15 12.11 -6.93
N VAL A 41 -22.13 11.30 -7.18
CA VAL A 41 -21.71 10.16 -6.35
C VAL A 41 -20.57 10.63 -5.45
N ALA A 42 -20.70 10.40 -4.14
CA ALA A 42 -19.59 10.55 -3.22
C ALA A 42 -18.76 9.26 -3.21
N ILE A 43 -17.48 9.36 -3.56
CA ILE A 43 -16.52 8.27 -3.43
C ILE A 43 -15.47 8.61 -2.38
N VAL A 44 -14.90 7.59 -1.76
CA VAL A 44 -13.69 7.69 -0.94
C VAL A 44 -12.52 7.29 -1.80
N ILE A 45 -11.50 8.13 -1.88
CA ILE A 45 -10.20 7.76 -2.44
C ILE A 45 -9.23 7.55 -1.27
N THR A 46 -8.65 6.36 -1.18
CA THR A 46 -7.67 6.00 -0.15
C THR A 46 -6.29 5.88 -0.78
N GLN A 47 -5.35 6.68 -0.29
CA GLN A 47 -3.97 6.76 -0.76
C GLN A 47 -3.05 6.26 0.36
N THR A 48 -2.15 5.32 0.06
CA THR A 48 -1.13 4.83 1.00
C THR A 48 0.25 4.98 0.37
N TYR A 49 1.19 5.52 1.12
CA TYR A 49 2.54 5.81 0.62
C TYR A 49 3.59 5.46 1.67
N SER A 50 4.73 4.99 1.19
CA SER A 50 5.86 4.56 2.00
C SER A 50 7.11 5.35 1.62
N TRP A 51 7.86 5.77 2.64
CA TRP A 51 9.09 6.55 2.49
C TRP A 51 10.20 6.04 3.38
N THR A 52 11.44 6.39 3.04
CA THR A 52 12.62 6.10 3.84
C THR A 52 12.53 6.77 5.21
N TYR A 53 12.54 5.95 6.27
CA TYR A 53 12.39 6.36 7.66
C TYR A 53 13.39 7.44 8.10
N SER A 54 14.65 7.35 7.66
CA SER A 54 15.70 8.31 8.02
C SER A 54 15.51 9.71 7.43
N LEU A 55 14.62 9.85 6.44
CA LEU A 55 14.34 11.11 5.75
C LEU A 55 12.96 11.66 6.13
N ILE A 56 12.00 10.77 6.32
CA ILE A 56 10.64 11.07 6.78
C ILE A 56 10.34 10.16 7.97
N THR A 57 10.38 10.73 9.17
CA THR A 57 10.29 9.98 10.42
C THR A 57 8.96 10.23 11.12
N CYS A 58 8.02 9.29 11.03
CA CYS A 58 6.92 9.25 11.97
C CYS A 58 7.39 8.67 13.32
N THR A 59 6.62 8.91 14.37
CA THR A 59 6.80 8.30 15.69
C THR A 59 5.54 7.55 16.12
N THR A 60 5.66 6.70 17.14
CA THR A 60 4.48 6.09 17.78
C THR A 60 3.50 7.14 18.31
N ALA A 61 4.00 8.28 18.79
CA ALA A 61 3.19 9.41 19.23
C ALA A 61 2.45 10.09 18.06
N ASP A 62 3.09 10.24 16.90
CA ASP A 62 2.46 10.79 15.70
C ASP A 62 1.29 9.90 15.24
N ILE A 63 1.50 8.57 15.23
CA ILE A 63 0.46 7.59 14.91
C ILE A 63 -0.69 7.68 15.93
N ALA A 64 -0.37 7.69 17.24
CA ALA A 64 -1.36 7.72 18.31
C ALA A 64 -2.20 9.01 18.33
N THR A 65 -1.61 10.13 17.91
CA THR A 65 -2.29 11.44 17.83
C THR A 65 -2.74 11.79 16.42
N ASN A 66 -2.69 10.84 15.49
CA ASN A 66 -3.16 10.95 14.11
C ASN A 66 -2.55 12.14 13.34
N GLN A 67 -1.25 12.37 13.52
CA GLN A 67 -0.54 13.47 12.87
C GLN A 67 -0.32 13.19 11.38
N LEU A 68 -0.30 14.27 10.59
CA LEU A 68 0.20 14.21 9.23
C LEU A 68 1.68 13.83 9.23
N ILE A 69 2.11 13.10 8.20
CA ILE A 69 3.52 12.80 8.00
C ILE A 69 4.36 14.09 8.11
N PRO A 70 5.46 14.09 8.89
CA PRO A 70 6.35 15.23 8.96
C PRO A 70 6.93 15.56 7.59
N ILE A 71 6.82 16.82 7.17
CA ILE A 71 7.26 17.24 5.84
C ILE A 71 8.79 17.31 5.73
N GLY A 72 9.53 17.48 6.83
CA GLY A 72 10.98 17.66 6.78
C GLY A 72 11.39 18.71 5.73
N GLY A 73 12.29 18.32 4.81
CA GLY A 73 12.66 19.13 3.64
C GLY A 73 11.77 18.95 2.39
N TYR A 74 10.74 18.12 2.47
CA TYR A 74 9.84 17.74 1.38
C TYR A 74 8.59 18.64 1.32
N THR A 75 8.82 19.94 1.17
CA THR A 75 7.74 20.95 1.16
C THR A 75 6.73 20.78 0.04
N HIS A 76 7.05 20.03 -1.02
CA HIS A 76 6.12 19.70 -2.10
C HIS A 76 4.85 18.99 -1.61
N LEU A 77 4.96 18.18 -0.55
CA LEU A 77 3.82 17.50 0.07
C LEU A 77 2.78 18.48 0.66
N LEU A 78 3.09 19.76 0.83
CA LEU A 78 2.12 20.76 1.30
C LEU A 78 1.13 21.22 0.22
N THR A 79 1.49 21.05 -1.04
CA THR A 79 0.72 21.60 -2.17
C THR A 79 0.37 20.54 -3.21
N ASP A 80 1.01 19.38 -3.15
CA ASP A 80 0.78 18.31 -4.11
C ASP A 80 -0.57 17.63 -3.89
N THR A 81 -1.20 17.32 -5.02
CA THR A 81 -2.53 16.76 -5.10
C THR A 81 -2.54 15.50 -5.98
N LEU A 82 -3.58 14.69 -5.83
CA LEU A 82 -3.84 13.54 -6.69
C LEU A 82 -4.46 14.05 -7.99
N ASP A 83 -3.63 14.41 -8.95
CA ASP A 83 -4.05 15.13 -10.14
C ASP A 83 -4.69 14.19 -11.17
N CYS A 84 -5.70 14.68 -11.90
CA CYS A 84 -6.18 13.96 -13.06
C CYS A 84 -5.12 13.99 -14.18
N ILE A 85 -4.82 12.83 -14.75
CA ILE A 85 -3.82 12.67 -15.81
C ILE A 85 -4.41 12.14 -17.14
N SER A 86 -5.65 11.64 -17.13
CA SER A 86 -6.31 11.13 -18.32
C SER A 86 -7.82 11.36 -18.28
N ASN A 87 -8.41 11.68 -19.43
CA ASN A 87 -9.83 12.00 -19.61
C ASN A 87 -10.39 13.14 -18.70
N CYS A 88 -9.55 14.09 -18.30
CA CYS A 88 -9.90 15.10 -17.29
C CYS A 88 -11.00 16.08 -17.69
N ASN A 89 -11.15 16.37 -18.98
CA ASN A 89 -12.13 17.37 -19.44
C ASN A 89 -13.55 16.82 -19.54
N THR A 90 -13.70 15.50 -19.71
CA THR A 90 -14.96 14.85 -20.07
C THR A 90 -15.35 13.70 -19.15
N GLY A 91 -14.39 13.10 -18.44
CA GLY A 91 -14.60 11.97 -17.55
C GLY A 91 -14.30 12.24 -16.08
N ALA A 92 -13.99 13.48 -15.68
CA ALA A 92 -13.68 13.85 -14.30
C ALA A 92 -14.55 15.04 -13.80
N THR A 93 -15.84 15.01 -14.13
CA THR A 93 -16.73 16.16 -13.93
C THR A 93 -17.01 16.40 -12.44
N GLY A 94 -16.43 17.48 -11.91
CA GLY A 94 -16.53 17.84 -10.49
C GLY A 94 -15.38 17.30 -9.64
N TYR A 95 -14.42 16.60 -10.25
CA TYR A 95 -13.22 16.14 -9.57
C TYR A 95 -12.40 17.32 -9.05
N VAL A 96 -12.28 17.40 -7.73
CA VAL A 96 -11.35 18.29 -7.03
C VAL A 96 -10.22 17.41 -6.52
N PRO A 97 -8.99 17.56 -7.03
CA PRO A 97 -7.84 16.78 -6.58
C PRO A 97 -7.66 16.85 -5.06
N PRO A 98 -7.74 15.73 -4.33
CA PRO A 98 -7.40 15.71 -2.91
C PRO A 98 -5.89 15.88 -2.72
N ASP A 99 -5.48 16.42 -1.58
CA ASP A 99 -4.06 16.49 -1.22
C ASP A 99 -3.45 15.06 -1.14
N VAL A 100 -2.12 14.96 -1.22
CA VAL A 100 -1.43 13.64 -1.16
C VAL A 100 -0.75 13.37 0.18
N ARG A 101 -0.53 14.39 1.02
CA ARG A 101 0.18 14.24 2.30
C ARG A 101 -0.63 13.38 3.27
N PRO A 102 -0.18 12.16 3.63
CA PRO A 102 -0.98 11.28 4.44
C PRO A 102 -0.75 11.49 5.94
N ARG A 103 -1.51 10.77 6.77
CA ARG A 103 -1.29 10.66 8.21
C ARG A 103 -0.38 9.48 8.52
N CYS A 104 0.47 9.61 9.53
CA CYS A 104 1.34 8.53 9.98
C CYS A 104 0.52 7.31 10.38
N THR A 105 0.77 6.18 9.74
CA THR A 105 0.16 4.90 10.12
C THR A 105 1.20 3.97 10.69
N ASP A 106 2.37 3.83 10.08
CA ASP A 106 3.36 2.81 10.49
C ASP A 106 4.79 3.31 10.44
N ILE A 107 5.63 2.67 11.26
CA ILE A 107 7.07 2.86 11.27
C ILE A 107 7.76 1.52 11.52
N SER A 108 8.90 1.34 10.86
CA SER A 108 9.87 0.31 11.18
C SER A 108 11.27 0.87 10.95
N ALA A 109 11.98 1.17 12.04
CA ALA A 109 13.37 1.60 11.97
C ALA A 109 14.31 0.49 11.47
N PRO A 110 14.15 -0.79 11.88
CA PRO A 110 15.00 -1.88 11.35
C PRO A 110 14.93 -2.03 9.84
N ILE A 111 13.75 -1.84 9.24
CA ILE A 111 13.54 -1.94 7.79
C ILE A 111 13.78 -0.61 7.08
N GLY A 112 13.76 0.50 7.83
CA GLY A 112 13.95 1.84 7.31
C GLY A 112 12.73 2.40 6.59
N THR A 113 11.52 2.01 7.01
CA THR A 113 10.26 2.42 6.38
C THR A 113 9.38 3.24 7.33
N THR A 114 8.81 4.33 6.79
CA THR A 114 7.67 5.06 7.35
C THR A 114 6.51 4.96 6.37
N VAL A 115 5.31 4.72 6.87
CA VAL A 115 4.09 4.65 6.05
C VAL A 115 3.09 5.67 6.53
N GLY A 116 2.35 6.24 5.57
CA GLY A 116 1.13 6.95 5.88
C GLY A 116 0.00 6.62 4.94
N GLN A 117 -1.21 6.81 5.45
CA GLN A 117 -2.45 6.70 4.69
C GLN A 117 -3.31 7.95 4.86
N ARG A 118 -4.11 8.23 3.85
CA ARG A 118 -5.21 9.19 3.91
C ARG A 118 -6.39 8.70 3.08
N SER A 119 -7.56 9.16 3.46
CA SER A 119 -8.79 8.93 2.71
C SER A 119 -9.54 10.25 2.60
N ASP A 120 -10.00 10.57 1.39
CA ASP A 120 -10.71 11.81 1.10
C ASP A 120 -12.00 11.51 0.34
N ILE A 121 -13.06 12.24 0.67
CA ILE A 121 -14.33 12.15 -0.05
C ILE A 121 -14.27 13.09 -1.25
N VAL A 122 -14.52 12.56 -2.44
CA VAL A 122 -14.64 13.32 -3.68
C VAL A 122 -16.01 13.10 -4.29
N TYR A 123 -16.57 14.14 -4.90
CA TYR A 123 -17.87 14.09 -5.56
C TYR A 123 -17.70 14.06 -7.07
N LEU A 124 -18.26 13.05 -7.70
CA LEU A 124 -18.12 12.78 -9.14
C LEU A 124 -19.48 12.66 -9.80
N SER A 125 -19.54 12.91 -11.10
CA SER A 125 -20.75 12.70 -11.88
C SER A 125 -20.89 11.22 -12.23
N ALA A 126 -22.12 10.69 -12.20
CA ALA A 126 -22.38 9.37 -12.74
C ALA A 126 -21.96 9.31 -14.22
N GLY A 127 -21.19 8.29 -14.60
CA GLY A 127 -20.59 8.15 -15.92
C GLY A 127 -19.16 8.63 -16.04
N ASP A 128 -18.61 9.29 -15.02
CA ASP A 128 -17.20 9.69 -14.99
C ASP A 128 -16.29 8.45 -15.12
N ASP A 129 -15.21 8.59 -15.90
CA ASP A 129 -14.23 7.54 -16.25
C ASP A 129 -12.90 8.23 -16.54
N PHE A 130 -11.97 8.22 -15.59
CA PHE A 130 -10.72 8.98 -15.69
C PHE A 130 -9.61 8.37 -14.84
N THR A 131 -8.37 8.79 -15.09
CA THR A 131 -7.22 8.37 -14.27
C THR A 131 -6.72 9.55 -13.47
N ALA A 132 -6.55 9.35 -12.16
CA ALA A 132 -5.90 10.29 -11.26
C ALA A 132 -4.60 9.69 -10.72
N ALA A 133 -3.56 10.49 -10.57
CA ALA A 133 -2.25 10.00 -10.16
C ALA A 133 -1.49 10.99 -9.27
N PHE A 134 -0.71 10.42 -8.35
CA PHE A 134 0.34 11.16 -7.66
C PHE A 134 1.68 10.83 -8.31
N GLN A 135 2.25 11.81 -9.01
CA GLN A 135 3.46 11.66 -9.82
C GLN A 135 4.58 12.57 -9.35
N LYS A 136 5.71 12.00 -8.94
CA LYS A 136 6.88 12.75 -8.45
C LYS A 136 8.17 11.96 -8.66
N SER A 137 9.27 12.51 -8.15
CA SER A 137 10.59 11.89 -8.07
C SER A 137 11.28 12.27 -6.75
N ALA A 138 12.27 11.51 -6.26
CA ALA A 138 12.84 10.30 -6.82
C ALA A 138 12.63 9.06 -5.92
N TRP A 139 12.34 7.90 -6.54
CA TRP A 139 12.50 6.61 -5.87
C TRP A 139 13.84 6.61 -5.17
N ARG A 140 13.97 5.87 -4.06
CA ARG A 140 15.31 5.53 -3.54
C ARG A 140 16.21 4.99 -4.68
N PRO A 141 17.55 5.05 -4.58
CA PRO A 141 18.40 4.54 -5.66
C PRO A 141 18.06 3.08 -5.96
N LEU A 142 17.80 2.81 -7.24
CA LEU A 142 17.49 1.51 -7.82
C LEU A 142 18.67 1.07 -8.70
N GLU A 143 18.74 -0.22 -9.00
CA GLU A 143 19.76 -0.75 -9.91
C GLU A 143 19.62 -0.15 -11.32
N THR A 144 18.37 0.04 -11.78
CA THR A 144 18.10 0.57 -13.13
C THR A 144 18.14 2.10 -13.21
N SER A 145 18.09 2.80 -12.07
CA SER A 145 18.08 4.27 -12.02
C SER A 145 18.36 4.81 -10.63
N SER A 146 19.21 5.83 -10.51
CA SER A 146 19.52 6.49 -9.24
C SER A 146 18.44 7.47 -8.76
N GLY A 147 17.42 7.74 -9.57
CA GLY A 147 16.34 8.65 -9.18
C GLY A 147 15.13 8.62 -10.11
N ALA A 148 14.63 7.42 -10.41
CA ALA A 148 13.45 7.26 -11.23
C ALA A 148 12.23 8.00 -10.64
N SER A 149 11.37 8.53 -11.51
CA SER A 149 10.05 9.01 -11.11
C SER A 149 9.11 7.83 -10.81
N TRP A 150 8.04 8.11 -10.07
CA TRP A 150 6.93 7.20 -9.84
C TRP A 150 5.63 7.82 -10.31
N SER A 151 4.62 6.97 -10.50
CA SER A 151 3.24 7.39 -10.77
C SER A 151 2.29 6.43 -10.07
N ILE A 152 1.65 6.87 -8.99
CA ILE A 152 0.60 6.07 -8.32
C ILE A 152 -0.73 6.43 -8.99
N ALA A 153 -1.00 5.83 -10.14
CA ALA A 153 -2.15 6.13 -10.99
C ALA A 153 -3.32 5.17 -10.76
N THR A 154 -4.45 5.70 -10.27
CA THR A 154 -5.70 4.96 -10.09
C THR A 154 -6.70 5.30 -11.20
N HIS A 155 -7.34 4.27 -11.75
CA HIS A 155 -8.40 4.39 -12.73
C HIS A 155 -9.75 4.35 -12.01
N ILE A 156 -10.46 5.48 -12.09
CA ILE A 156 -11.73 5.73 -11.42
C ILE A 156 -12.84 5.72 -12.47
N LYS A 157 -13.88 4.92 -12.23
CA LYS A 157 -14.99 4.77 -13.16
C LYS A 157 -16.31 4.63 -12.40
N VAL A 158 -17.09 5.69 -12.43
CA VAL A 158 -18.34 5.84 -11.68
C VAL A 158 -19.53 5.43 -12.55
N ASN A 159 -19.49 4.20 -13.05
CA ASN A 159 -20.57 3.61 -13.82
C ASN A 159 -21.34 2.60 -12.97
N THR A 160 -22.66 2.53 -13.17
CA THR A 160 -23.47 1.49 -12.55
C THR A 160 -23.13 0.15 -13.18
N ARG A 161 -22.90 -0.86 -12.33
CA ARG A 161 -22.64 -2.23 -12.73
C ARG A 161 -23.87 -2.83 -13.41
N SER A 162 -23.64 -3.71 -14.37
CA SER A 162 -24.73 -4.33 -15.16
C SER A 162 -25.46 -5.46 -14.45
N ASP A 163 -24.86 -6.02 -13.40
CA ASP A 163 -25.37 -7.15 -12.63
C ASP A 163 -26.35 -6.73 -11.51
N ASN A 164 -26.06 -5.63 -10.81
CA ASN A 164 -26.82 -5.18 -9.64
C ASN A 164 -27.30 -3.72 -9.70
N GLY A 165 -26.84 -2.93 -10.68
CA GLY A 165 -27.21 -1.52 -10.83
C GLY A 165 -26.58 -0.56 -9.81
N LEU A 166 -25.67 -1.03 -8.97
CA LEU A 166 -24.92 -0.22 -7.99
C LEU A 166 -23.59 0.27 -8.59
N TYR A 167 -22.93 1.22 -7.92
CA TYR A 167 -21.56 1.61 -8.29
C TYR A 167 -20.54 0.58 -7.81
N ASN A 168 -19.46 0.45 -8.56
CA ASN A 168 -18.36 -0.47 -8.27
C ASN A 168 -17.53 -0.05 -7.06
N ASN A 169 -17.15 -1.01 -6.23
CA ASN A 169 -16.10 -0.88 -5.22
C ASN A 169 -14.77 -1.34 -5.84
N ALA A 170 -13.80 -0.45 -6.06
CA ALA A 170 -12.52 -0.86 -6.62
C ALA A 170 -11.80 -1.84 -5.67
N PRO A 171 -10.95 -2.73 -6.20
CA PRO A 171 -10.24 -3.69 -5.38
C PRO A 171 -9.28 -2.95 -4.44
N VAL A 172 -9.05 -3.55 -3.28
CA VAL A 172 -8.02 -3.13 -2.34
C VAL A 172 -6.87 -4.10 -2.46
N ALA A 173 -5.69 -3.58 -2.79
CA ALA A 173 -4.46 -4.34 -2.82
C ALA A 173 -3.39 -3.59 -2.02
N THR A 174 -2.53 -4.35 -1.34
CA THR A 174 -1.54 -3.76 -0.45
C THR A 174 -0.28 -4.61 -0.39
N MET A 175 0.88 -3.96 -0.39
CA MET A 175 2.19 -4.61 -0.31
C MET A 175 3.10 -3.82 0.59
N MET A 176 3.75 -4.53 1.50
CA MET A 176 4.83 -3.98 2.28
C MET A 176 6.07 -3.78 1.43
N SER A 177 6.87 -2.80 1.83
CA SER A 177 8.05 -2.40 1.10
C SER A 177 9.20 -2.09 2.06
N PRO A 178 10.40 -2.67 1.83
CA PRO A 178 10.73 -3.66 0.80
C PRO A 178 10.30 -5.10 1.10
N ILE A 179 10.27 -5.91 0.03
CA ILE A 179 10.33 -7.37 0.07
C ILE A 179 11.77 -7.81 -0.20
N GLU A 180 12.35 -8.58 0.70
CA GLU A 180 13.70 -9.12 0.58
C GLU A 180 13.66 -10.44 -0.18
N ILE A 181 14.52 -10.57 -1.19
CA ILE A 181 14.66 -11.82 -1.96
C ILE A 181 16.10 -12.33 -1.92
N PRO A 182 16.32 -13.63 -1.75
CA PRO A 182 17.66 -14.19 -1.81
C PRO A 182 18.24 -14.12 -3.22
N VAL A 183 19.51 -13.73 -3.32
CA VAL A 183 20.24 -13.67 -4.59
C VAL A 183 20.23 -15.02 -5.33
N ASN A 184 20.09 -14.97 -6.66
CA ASN A 184 20.07 -16.10 -7.59
C ASN A 184 19.00 -17.17 -7.30
N ARG A 185 17.93 -16.79 -6.61
CA ARG A 185 16.78 -17.67 -6.37
C ARG A 185 15.51 -17.04 -6.93
N PRO A 186 14.74 -17.76 -7.76
CA PRO A 186 13.40 -17.34 -8.12
C PRO A 186 12.52 -17.28 -6.88
N THR A 187 11.99 -16.10 -6.58
CA THR A 187 11.07 -15.86 -5.48
C THR A 187 9.70 -15.54 -6.03
N ALA A 188 8.70 -16.29 -5.58
CA ALA A 188 7.30 -15.98 -5.84
C ALA A 188 6.80 -14.98 -4.80
N ILE A 189 6.21 -13.87 -5.25
CA ILE A 189 5.59 -12.86 -4.40
C ILE A 189 4.13 -12.77 -4.80
N THR A 190 3.23 -13.08 -3.88
CA THR A 190 1.78 -12.94 -4.08
C THR A 190 1.32 -11.61 -3.51
N ILE A 191 0.68 -10.79 -4.35
CA ILE A 191 0.05 -9.54 -3.94
C ILE A 191 -1.33 -9.88 -3.35
N PRO A 192 -1.58 -9.56 -2.07
CA PRO A 192 -2.90 -9.73 -1.48
C PRO A 192 -3.89 -8.75 -2.08
N VAL A 193 -5.00 -9.29 -2.57
CA VAL A 193 -6.09 -8.52 -3.16
C VAL A 193 -7.40 -8.88 -2.45
N GLY A 194 -8.22 -7.87 -2.19
CA GLY A 194 -9.59 -8.03 -1.76
C GLY A 194 -10.49 -7.19 -2.64
N ASP A 195 -11.68 -7.71 -2.94
CA ASP A 195 -12.71 -7.01 -3.69
C ASP A 195 -14.02 -7.11 -2.92
N ALA A 196 -14.71 -5.98 -2.75
CA ALA A 196 -15.90 -5.94 -1.92
C ALA A 196 -17.16 -6.46 -2.63
N ASP A 197 -17.17 -6.38 -3.96
CA ASP A 197 -18.27 -6.81 -4.80
C ASP A 197 -18.16 -8.31 -5.18
N GLY A 198 -17.03 -8.94 -4.85
CA GLY A 198 -16.75 -10.33 -5.19
C GLY A 198 -16.31 -10.51 -6.64
N ASP A 199 -15.76 -9.46 -7.24
CA ASP A 199 -15.33 -9.45 -8.63
C ASP A 199 -14.10 -10.32 -8.87
N THR A 200 -13.93 -10.70 -10.14
CA THR A 200 -12.69 -11.35 -10.56
C THR A 200 -11.59 -10.31 -10.69
N THR A 201 -10.58 -10.39 -9.84
CA THR A 201 -9.42 -9.50 -9.90
C THR A 201 -8.31 -10.10 -10.77
N ARG A 202 -7.66 -9.28 -11.58
CA ARG A 202 -6.50 -9.67 -12.39
C ARG A 202 -5.37 -8.66 -12.28
N CYS A 203 -4.15 -9.17 -12.20
CA CYS A 203 -2.94 -8.35 -12.19
C CYS A 203 -2.23 -8.30 -13.53
N ARG A 204 -1.63 -7.15 -13.83
CA ARG A 204 -0.71 -6.93 -14.95
C ARG A 204 0.38 -5.96 -14.56
N TRP A 205 1.47 -5.93 -15.32
CA TRP A 205 2.45 -4.85 -15.18
C TRP A 205 1.80 -3.50 -15.47
N SER A 206 2.19 -2.49 -14.70
CA SER A 206 1.90 -1.10 -15.03
C SER A 206 2.59 -0.72 -16.34
N THR A 207 1.96 0.15 -17.11
CA THR A 207 2.43 0.59 -18.42
C THR A 207 2.45 2.11 -18.52
N SER A 208 3.26 2.64 -19.44
CA SER A 208 3.14 4.01 -19.91
C SER A 208 2.69 3.97 -21.37
N SER A 209 1.38 3.86 -21.60
CA SER A 209 0.80 3.68 -22.92
C SER A 209 -0.51 4.45 -23.08
N TYR A 210 -0.87 4.76 -24.32
CA TYR A 210 -2.11 5.49 -24.66
C TYR A 210 -2.30 6.82 -23.92
N GLY A 211 -1.21 7.50 -23.57
CA GLY A 211 -1.24 8.78 -22.84
C GLY A 211 -1.46 8.65 -21.33
N ILE A 212 -1.47 7.43 -20.79
CA ILE A 212 -1.56 7.16 -19.36
C ILE A 212 -0.21 6.63 -18.89
N ASP A 213 0.38 7.27 -17.89
CA ASP A 213 1.61 6.82 -17.24
C ASP A 213 1.30 6.21 -15.87
N GLU A 214 1.33 4.88 -15.78
CA GLU A 214 1.01 4.13 -14.55
C GLU A 214 2.23 3.80 -13.68
N CYS A 215 3.45 4.14 -14.13
CA CYS A 215 4.68 3.64 -13.50
C CYS A 215 5.83 4.65 -13.46
N GLY A 216 5.70 5.82 -14.09
CA GLY A 216 6.78 6.80 -14.17
C GLY A 216 8.03 6.19 -14.81
N GLY A 217 9.18 6.38 -14.16
CA GLY A 217 10.47 5.89 -14.62
C GLY A 217 10.73 4.41 -14.35
N VAL A 218 9.75 3.64 -13.85
CA VAL A 218 9.95 2.25 -13.41
C VAL A 218 9.02 1.24 -14.10
N CYS A 219 8.59 1.52 -15.33
CA CYS A 219 7.71 0.63 -16.09
C CYS A 219 8.36 -0.73 -16.43
N PRO A 220 7.78 -1.86 -15.96
CA PRO A 220 8.22 -3.20 -16.35
C PRO A 220 7.94 -3.51 -17.83
N PRO A 221 8.59 -4.53 -18.42
CA PRO A 221 9.58 -5.41 -17.79
C PRO A 221 10.99 -4.80 -17.72
N SER A 222 11.27 -3.71 -18.42
CA SER A 222 12.62 -3.13 -18.54
C SER A 222 13.20 -2.57 -17.24
N SER A 223 12.35 -2.19 -16.28
CA SER A 223 12.76 -1.72 -14.95
C SER A 223 13.13 -2.85 -13.98
N LEU A 224 12.87 -4.10 -14.34
CA LEU A 224 13.04 -5.29 -13.51
C LEU A 224 14.12 -6.23 -14.09
N PRO A 225 14.61 -7.20 -13.29
CA PRO A 225 15.51 -8.23 -13.78
C PRO A 225 14.93 -9.03 -14.96
N PRO A 226 15.78 -9.59 -15.84
CA PRO A 226 15.32 -10.45 -16.93
C PRO A 226 14.45 -11.61 -16.43
N ASN A 227 13.42 -11.95 -17.19
CA ASN A 227 12.45 -13.02 -16.90
C ASN A 227 11.52 -12.77 -15.70
N ALA A 228 11.51 -11.55 -15.12
CA ALA A 228 10.46 -11.18 -14.19
C ALA A 228 9.08 -11.29 -14.88
N ILE A 229 8.15 -11.98 -14.23
CA ILE A 229 6.80 -12.24 -14.77
C ILE A 229 5.76 -11.99 -13.70
N ILE A 230 4.61 -11.45 -14.11
CA ILE A 230 3.39 -11.35 -13.31
C ILE A 230 2.32 -12.23 -13.94
N TYR A 231 1.67 -13.04 -13.13
CA TYR A 231 0.51 -13.82 -13.54
C TYR A 231 -0.78 -13.08 -13.19
N SER A 232 -1.87 -13.39 -13.90
CA SER A 232 -3.17 -12.75 -13.68
C SER A 232 -3.73 -13.00 -12.28
N ASN A 233 -3.32 -14.06 -11.59
CA ASN A 233 -3.70 -14.34 -10.19
C ASN A 233 -2.89 -13.52 -9.17
N CYS A 234 -2.21 -12.46 -9.60
CA CYS A 234 -1.46 -11.56 -8.72
C CYS A 234 -0.27 -12.20 -8.01
N THR A 235 0.28 -13.28 -8.57
CA THR A 235 1.59 -13.81 -8.19
C THR A 235 2.62 -13.39 -9.22
N MET A 236 3.72 -12.79 -8.77
CA MET A 236 4.89 -12.53 -9.61
C MET A 236 6.06 -13.44 -9.24
N ILE A 237 6.93 -13.68 -10.20
CA ILE A 237 8.23 -14.34 -9.98
C ILE A 237 9.33 -13.37 -10.40
N ILE A 238 10.31 -13.17 -9.52
CA ILE A 238 11.47 -12.32 -9.75
C ILE A 238 12.73 -13.03 -9.27
N THR A 239 13.87 -12.73 -9.89
CA THR A 239 15.19 -13.26 -9.48
C THR A 239 16.20 -12.13 -9.50
N GLY A 240 16.73 -11.77 -8.34
CA GLY A 240 17.83 -10.82 -8.22
C GLY A 240 19.17 -11.51 -8.44
N GLN A 241 20.10 -10.86 -9.14
CA GLN A 241 21.40 -11.45 -9.49
C GLN A 241 22.56 -10.92 -8.65
N THR A 242 22.45 -9.68 -8.17
CA THR A 242 23.50 -9.02 -7.37
C THR A 242 22.94 -8.61 -6.02
N VAL A 243 23.67 -8.94 -4.95
CA VAL A 243 23.29 -8.55 -3.59
C VAL A 243 23.40 -7.04 -3.43
N GLY A 244 22.40 -6.42 -2.82
CA GLY A 244 22.32 -4.98 -2.60
C GLY A 244 21.50 -4.25 -3.67
N ASP A 245 21.11 -4.92 -4.75
CA ASP A 245 20.27 -4.33 -5.80
C ASP A 245 18.86 -4.05 -5.28
N TRP A 246 18.31 -2.93 -5.74
CA TRP A 246 16.93 -2.53 -5.47
C TRP A 246 16.16 -2.40 -6.77
N PHE A 247 14.97 -2.99 -6.80
CA PHE A 247 14.05 -2.91 -7.93
C PHE A 247 12.72 -2.34 -7.47
N ALA A 248 12.16 -1.42 -8.24
CA ALA A 248 10.79 -0.96 -8.03
C ALA A 248 9.85 -1.78 -8.89
N VAL A 249 8.88 -2.43 -8.25
CA VAL A 249 7.83 -3.19 -8.90
C VAL A 249 6.61 -2.28 -9.04
N ALA A 250 6.03 -2.23 -10.24
CA ALA A 250 4.79 -1.49 -10.50
C ALA A 250 3.75 -2.39 -11.20
N ILE A 251 2.63 -2.60 -10.53
CA ILE A 251 1.55 -3.50 -10.94
C ILE A 251 0.23 -2.72 -10.91
N MET A 252 -0.64 -3.02 -11.88
CA MET A 252 -2.05 -2.64 -11.84
C MET A 252 -2.90 -3.87 -11.50
N ILE A 253 -3.85 -3.67 -10.61
CA ILE A 253 -4.87 -4.64 -10.24
C ILE A 253 -6.19 -4.13 -10.79
N GLU A 254 -6.85 -4.94 -11.60
CA GLU A 254 -8.09 -4.62 -12.28
C GLU A 254 -9.17 -5.61 -11.85
N ASP A 255 -10.37 -5.12 -11.59
CA ASP A 255 -11.56 -5.89 -11.25
C ASP A 255 -12.47 -6.06 -12.47
N PHE A 256 -13.22 -7.15 -12.47
CA PHE A 256 -14.07 -7.55 -13.57
C PHE A 256 -15.30 -8.26 -13.01
N ILE A 257 -16.50 -7.83 -13.44
CA ILE A 257 -17.80 -8.42 -13.02
C ILE A 257 -17.77 -9.94 -13.07
N THR A 258 -17.14 -10.52 -14.11
CA THR A 258 -17.04 -11.97 -14.28
C THR A 258 -15.66 -12.38 -14.79
N PRO A 259 -15.27 -13.67 -14.61
CA PRO A 259 -14.00 -14.17 -15.14
C PRO A 259 -13.81 -14.03 -16.65
N THR A 260 -14.91 -13.94 -17.40
CA THR A 260 -14.90 -13.82 -18.87
C THR A 260 -14.99 -12.38 -19.37
N SER A 261 -15.20 -11.41 -18.48
CA SER A 261 -15.28 -10.00 -18.86
C SER A 261 -13.93 -9.50 -19.39
N THR A 262 -13.95 -8.62 -20.39
CA THR A 262 -12.74 -8.10 -21.05
C THR A 262 -12.47 -6.64 -20.73
N THR A 263 -13.45 -5.93 -20.16
CA THR A 263 -13.35 -4.53 -19.77
C THR A 263 -13.33 -4.43 -18.25
N PRO A 264 -12.32 -3.81 -17.65
CA PRO A 264 -12.26 -3.65 -16.21
C PRO A 264 -13.31 -2.65 -15.72
N LEU A 265 -13.74 -2.80 -14.47
CA LEU A 265 -14.59 -1.82 -13.81
C LEU A 265 -13.76 -0.68 -13.24
N SER A 266 -12.54 -0.96 -12.81
CA SER A 266 -11.59 -0.02 -12.24
C SER A 266 -10.16 -0.58 -12.31
N GLY A 267 -9.18 0.24 -11.88
CA GLY A 267 -7.79 -0.18 -11.80
C GLY A 267 -7.06 0.52 -10.65
N VAL A 268 -6.37 -0.25 -9.82
CA VAL A 268 -5.63 0.27 -8.66
C VAL A 268 -4.15 -0.06 -8.77
N PRO A 269 -3.25 0.91 -8.53
CA PRO A 269 -1.81 0.69 -8.57
C PRO A 269 -1.34 0.07 -7.25
N VAL A 270 -0.38 -0.85 -7.37
CA VAL A 270 0.47 -1.29 -6.26
C VAL A 270 1.92 -1.16 -6.70
N GLN A 271 2.66 -0.31 -5.98
CA GLN A 271 4.10 -0.15 -6.20
C GLN A 271 4.86 -0.41 -4.90
N PHE A 272 5.91 -1.20 -4.96
CA PHE A 272 6.74 -1.57 -3.82
C PHE A 272 8.17 -1.89 -4.26
N LEU A 273 9.08 -2.06 -3.31
CA LEU A 273 10.47 -2.38 -3.59
C LEU A 273 10.77 -3.85 -3.35
N VAL A 274 11.65 -4.37 -4.17
CA VAL A 274 12.35 -5.64 -3.95
C VAL A 274 13.82 -5.34 -3.68
N HIS A 275 14.38 -5.93 -2.62
CA HIS A 275 15.79 -5.82 -2.25
C HIS A 275 16.46 -7.19 -2.31
N VAL A 276 17.58 -7.28 -3.02
CA VAL A 276 18.31 -8.54 -3.16
C VAL A 276 19.29 -8.70 -2.00
N VAL A 277 19.10 -9.76 -1.22
CA VAL A 277 19.91 -10.03 -0.02
C VAL A 277 20.68 -11.34 -0.16
N ASN A 278 21.71 -11.51 0.68
CA ASN A 278 22.29 -12.83 0.87
C ASN A 278 21.22 -13.74 1.51
N PRO A 279 21.15 -15.03 1.14
CA PRO A 279 20.31 -15.97 1.86
C PRO A 279 20.68 -15.95 3.35
N ALA A 280 19.68 -15.87 4.22
CA ALA A 280 19.91 -15.96 5.65
C ALA A 280 20.66 -17.25 5.99
N SER A 281 21.52 -17.20 7.01
CA SER A 281 22.24 -18.38 7.51
C SER A 281 21.29 -19.47 8.00
N CYS A 282 20.11 -19.06 8.48
CA CYS A 282 18.99 -19.94 8.76
C CYS A 282 18.08 -20.06 7.54
N THR A 283 17.78 -21.30 7.13
CA THR A 283 16.91 -21.55 5.98
C THR A 283 15.42 -21.49 6.31
N THR A 284 15.05 -21.32 7.58
CA THR A 284 13.66 -21.26 8.02
C THR A 284 13.34 -19.84 8.43
N GLU A 285 12.53 -19.16 7.61
CA GLU A 285 12.08 -17.80 7.88
C GLU A 285 11.23 -17.74 9.17
N PRO A 286 11.19 -16.59 9.86
CA PRO A 286 10.24 -16.39 10.94
C PRO A 286 8.81 -16.48 10.40
N VAL A 287 7.86 -16.80 11.26
CA VAL A 287 6.44 -16.91 10.90
C VAL A 287 5.62 -15.99 11.78
N ILE A 288 4.65 -15.30 11.16
CA ILE A 288 3.61 -14.59 11.90
C ILE A 288 2.44 -15.53 12.18
N VAL A 289 1.99 -15.51 13.42
CA VAL A 289 0.82 -16.21 13.92
C VAL A 289 -0.05 -15.19 14.67
N GLY A 290 -1.36 -15.18 14.49
CA GLY A 290 -2.25 -14.32 15.29
C GLY A 290 -3.41 -13.75 14.49
N ILE A 291 -4.49 -13.41 15.22
CA ILE A 291 -5.84 -13.11 14.68
C ILE A 291 -6.39 -14.31 13.84
N PRO A 292 -7.72 -14.52 13.66
CA PRO A 292 -8.16 -15.63 12.82
C PRO A 292 -7.51 -15.52 11.44
N PHE A 293 -7.15 -16.70 10.90
CA PHE A 293 -6.42 -17.05 9.67
C PHE A 293 -6.11 -15.96 8.62
N GLU A 294 -5.01 -16.19 7.87
CA GLU A 294 -4.70 -15.43 6.65
C GLU A 294 -5.94 -15.42 5.75
N ASP A 295 -6.27 -14.25 5.19
CA ASP A 295 -7.50 -14.00 4.40
C ASP A 295 -8.83 -14.04 5.16
N SER A 296 -8.84 -14.19 6.49
CA SER A 296 -10.07 -14.04 7.26
C SER A 296 -10.55 -12.59 7.27
N CYS A 297 -11.87 -12.42 7.18
CA CYS A 297 -12.52 -11.14 7.39
C CYS A 297 -13.00 -11.03 8.84
N ILE A 298 -12.67 -9.92 9.49
CA ILE A 298 -12.93 -9.67 10.90
C ILE A 298 -13.99 -8.57 10.99
N PRO A 299 -15.21 -8.87 11.45
CA PRO A 299 -16.22 -7.85 11.62
C PRO A 299 -15.86 -6.94 12.80
N VAL A 300 -15.92 -5.63 12.58
CA VAL A 300 -15.74 -4.61 13.62
C VAL A 300 -16.85 -3.57 13.53
N THR A 301 -17.14 -2.91 14.64
CA THR A 301 -18.24 -1.95 14.74
C THR A 301 -17.69 -0.56 15.03
N VAL A 302 -18.20 0.45 14.32
CA VAL A 302 -17.86 1.86 14.57
C VAL A 302 -18.00 2.19 16.07
N GLY A 303 -16.97 2.81 16.64
CA GLY A 303 -16.92 3.20 18.05
C GLY A 303 -16.61 2.08 19.04
N GLN A 304 -16.49 0.81 18.61
CA GLN A 304 -16.08 -0.30 19.47
C GLN A 304 -14.59 -0.59 19.29
N THR A 305 -13.84 -0.62 20.39
CA THR A 305 -12.41 -0.92 20.34
C THR A 305 -12.16 -2.40 20.08
N PHE A 306 -11.50 -2.68 18.96
CA PHE A 306 -10.89 -3.97 18.66
C PHE A 306 -9.53 -4.07 19.33
N ASN A 307 -9.22 -5.21 19.97
CA ASN A 307 -7.92 -5.50 20.55
C ASN A 307 -7.46 -6.89 20.11
N SER A 308 -6.18 -7.01 19.76
CA SER A 308 -5.57 -8.31 19.45
C SER A 308 -4.04 -8.27 19.54
N MET A 309 -3.36 -9.31 19.05
CA MET A 309 -1.92 -9.46 19.06
C MET A 309 -1.42 -10.05 17.75
N LEU A 310 -0.29 -9.54 17.26
CA LEU A 310 0.54 -10.18 16.25
C LEU A 310 1.66 -10.92 16.96
N ILE A 311 1.81 -12.22 16.70
CA ILE A 311 2.86 -13.06 17.29
C ILE A 311 3.84 -13.42 16.18
N ALA A 312 5.13 -13.30 16.44
CA ALA A 312 6.18 -13.79 15.55
C ALA A 312 6.96 -14.90 16.26
N ILE A 313 7.19 -15.99 15.54
CA ILE A 313 7.95 -17.15 16.01
C ILE A 313 9.20 -17.28 15.13
N ASN A 314 10.36 -17.26 15.77
CA ASN A 314 11.62 -17.61 15.14
C ASN A 314 11.91 -19.13 15.30
N TYR A 315 12.18 -19.82 14.20
CA TYR A 315 12.51 -21.25 14.18
C TYR A 315 14.01 -21.55 14.05
N CYS A 316 14.85 -20.52 13.92
CA CYS A 316 16.30 -20.66 13.72
C CYS A 316 17.09 -21.00 14.99
N GLY A 317 16.41 -21.06 16.13
CA GLY A 317 17.00 -21.39 17.43
C GLY A 317 17.16 -20.18 18.37
N ALA A 318 17.60 -20.46 19.60
CA ALA A 318 17.50 -19.52 20.72
C ALA A 318 18.44 -18.29 20.64
N THR A 319 19.41 -18.28 19.74
CA THR A 319 20.35 -17.15 19.56
C THR A 319 19.87 -16.11 18.55
N VAL A 320 18.81 -16.41 17.79
CA VAL A 320 18.22 -15.49 16.81
C VAL A 320 17.01 -14.81 17.45
N THR A 321 16.98 -13.48 17.40
CA THR A 321 15.89 -12.66 17.94
C THR A 321 15.01 -12.13 16.82
N ILE A 322 13.73 -11.89 17.11
CA ILE A 322 12.89 -11.06 16.25
C ILE A 322 13.22 -9.61 16.58
N ASP A 323 13.63 -8.86 15.57
CA ASP A 323 14.00 -7.45 15.69
C ASP A 323 12.78 -6.54 15.45
N ASP A 324 11.84 -6.98 14.61
CA ASP A 324 10.58 -6.27 14.40
C ASP A 324 9.44 -7.18 13.95
N ILE A 325 8.21 -6.75 14.27
CA ILE A 325 6.99 -7.14 13.57
C ILE A 325 6.50 -5.87 12.89
N SER A 326 6.94 -5.67 11.66
CA SER A 326 6.58 -4.49 10.88
C SER A 326 5.18 -4.64 10.32
N THR A 327 4.50 -3.51 10.18
CA THR A 327 3.09 -3.46 9.78
C THR A 327 2.87 -2.45 8.67
N LEU A 328 1.85 -2.73 7.85
CA LEU A 328 1.24 -1.81 6.91
C LEU A 328 -0.23 -1.74 7.28
N SER A 329 -0.62 -0.65 7.91
CA SER A 329 -1.93 -0.46 8.54
C SER A 329 -2.63 0.81 8.05
N PHE A 330 -3.88 0.96 8.46
CA PHE A 330 -4.72 2.12 8.17
C PHE A 330 -4.74 3.09 9.37
N ALA A 331 -5.30 4.28 9.14
CA ALA A 331 -5.36 5.34 10.14
C ALA A 331 -6.05 4.88 11.44
N GLY A 332 -5.42 5.18 12.59
CA GLY A 332 -5.95 4.88 13.93
C GLY A 332 -5.61 3.50 14.49
N MET A 333 -4.93 2.62 13.74
CA MET A 333 -4.43 1.35 14.27
C MET A 333 -3.18 1.57 15.13
N ILE A 334 -3.30 1.33 16.44
CA ILE A 334 -2.24 1.48 17.43
C ILE A 334 -1.53 0.15 17.61
N LYS A 335 -0.19 0.18 17.54
CA LYS A 335 0.69 -0.96 17.80
C LYS A 335 1.45 -0.73 19.10
N GLY A 336 1.50 -1.74 19.97
CA GLY A 336 2.40 -1.74 21.12
C GLY A 336 3.86 -2.01 20.71
N ASP A 337 4.75 -1.87 21.69
CA ASP A 337 6.16 -2.24 21.53
C ASP A 337 6.31 -3.75 21.27
N LEU A 338 7.43 -4.14 20.68
CA LEU A 338 7.79 -5.55 20.52
C LEU A 338 8.15 -6.15 21.88
N ILE A 339 7.41 -7.17 22.30
CA ILE A 339 7.61 -7.83 23.59
C ILE A 339 8.03 -9.27 23.36
N LYS A 340 9.12 -9.67 24.02
CA LYS A 340 9.59 -11.07 24.04
C LYS A 340 8.72 -11.88 25.01
N LEU A 341 7.99 -12.87 24.51
CA LEU A 341 7.20 -13.79 25.34
C LEU A 341 8.05 -14.92 25.91
N ASN A 342 8.91 -15.52 25.08
CA ASN A 342 9.83 -16.58 25.46
C ASN A 342 11.09 -16.54 24.56
N THR A 343 11.92 -17.59 24.58
CA THR A 343 13.18 -17.62 23.82
C THR A 343 13.02 -17.40 22.31
N THR A 344 11.94 -17.87 21.72
CA THR A 344 11.71 -17.86 20.26
C THR A 344 10.50 -17.02 19.83
N THR A 345 9.63 -16.63 20.75
CA THR A 345 8.34 -16.00 20.46
C THR A 345 8.29 -14.56 20.95
N TYR A 346 7.84 -13.67 20.07
CA TYR A 346 7.67 -12.24 20.31
C TYR A 346 6.27 -11.82 19.89
N TYR A 347 5.77 -10.71 20.41
CA TYR A 347 4.48 -10.18 19.98
C TYR A 347 4.43 -8.66 20.01
N LYS A 348 3.46 -8.10 19.27
CA LYS A 348 2.98 -6.72 19.40
C LYS A 348 1.48 -6.73 19.66
N THR A 349 1.01 -5.85 20.53
CA THR A 349 -0.44 -5.64 20.72
C THR A 349 -0.99 -4.73 19.62
N LEU A 350 -2.24 -4.97 19.24
CA LEU A 350 -3.01 -4.17 18.30
C LEU A 350 -4.23 -3.60 19.01
N SER A 351 -4.52 -2.32 18.81
CA SER A 351 -5.72 -1.68 19.31
C SER A 351 -6.24 -0.66 18.31
N TRP A 352 -7.55 -0.70 18.02
CA TRP A 352 -8.16 0.21 17.06
C TRP A 352 -9.63 0.44 17.38
N THR A 353 -10.09 1.68 17.22
CA THR A 353 -11.50 2.05 17.31
C THR A 353 -11.94 2.66 15.97
N PRO A 354 -12.65 1.91 15.11
CA PRO A 354 -13.09 2.41 13.81
C PRO A 354 -14.05 3.60 13.94
N THR A 355 -13.97 4.47 12.95
CA THR A 355 -14.88 5.62 12.78
C THR A 355 -15.82 5.42 11.60
N SER A 356 -16.86 6.24 11.48
CA SER A 356 -17.81 6.15 10.36
C SER A 356 -17.18 6.44 9.00
N SER A 357 -16.02 7.11 8.94
CA SER A 357 -15.28 7.32 7.70
C SER A 357 -14.48 6.11 7.25
N GLN A 358 -14.44 5.05 8.05
CA GLN A 358 -13.71 3.81 7.76
C GLN A 358 -14.66 2.65 7.45
N LEU A 359 -15.95 2.92 7.21
CA LEU A 359 -16.94 1.92 6.79
C LEU A 359 -16.43 1.13 5.57
N GLY A 360 -16.78 -0.15 5.53
CA GLY A 360 -16.32 -1.09 4.50
C GLY A 360 -15.01 -1.79 4.88
N TYR A 361 -14.28 -2.26 3.87
CA TYR A 361 -13.06 -3.02 4.07
C TYR A 361 -11.86 -2.17 4.47
N GLN A 362 -11.11 -2.66 5.45
CA GLN A 362 -9.80 -2.15 5.84
C GLN A 362 -8.81 -3.32 5.81
N VAL A 363 -7.65 -3.14 5.19
CA VAL A 363 -6.63 -4.21 5.10
C VAL A 363 -5.39 -3.80 5.87
N MET A 364 -4.89 -4.73 6.68
CA MET A 364 -3.61 -4.57 7.36
C MET A 364 -2.74 -5.80 7.07
N CYS A 365 -1.44 -5.56 6.94
CA CYS A 365 -0.45 -6.62 6.75
C CYS A 365 0.68 -6.51 7.76
N ALA A 366 1.37 -7.62 8.01
CA ALA A 366 2.53 -7.70 8.88
C ALA A 366 3.60 -8.65 8.34
N MET A 367 4.87 -8.41 8.70
CA MET A 367 6.03 -9.27 8.41
C MET A 367 6.96 -9.23 9.61
N ALA A 368 7.51 -10.39 9.95
CA ALA A 368 8.49 -10.54 11.00
C ALA A 368 9.90 -10.47 10.39
N PHE A 369 10.79 -9.79 11.10
CA PHE A 369 12.19 -9.65 10.73
C PHE A 369 13.06 -10.08 11.89
N ASP A 370 14.07 -10.89 11.60
CA ASP A 370 14.98 -11.38 12.61
C ASP A 370 16.36 -10.72 12.56
N SER A 371 17.15 -10.95 13.61
CA SER A 371 18.53 -10.48 13.76
C SER A 371 19.53 -10.98 12.71
N GLN A 372 19.11 -11.85 11.79
CA GLN A 372 19.90 -12.35 10.66
C GLN A 372 19.41 -11.81 9.32
N ASN A 373 18.48 -10.84 9.33
CA ASN A 373 17.80 -10.31 8.14
C ASN A 373 17.00 -11.37 7.39
N ALA A 374 16.42 -12.35 8.09
CA ALA A 374 15.37 -13.18 7.51
C ALA A 374 14.03 -12.45 7.64
N GLN A 375 13.29 -12.39 6.54
CA GLN A 375 11.96 -11.81 6.43
C GLN A 375 10.93 -12.94 6.31
N SER A 376 9.83 -12.87 7.06
CA SER A 376 8.69 -13.78 6.87
C SER A 376 7.92 -13.48 5.59
N ALA A 377 7.15 -14.44 5.11
CA ALA A 377 6.04 -14.12 4.21
C ALA A 377 5.13 -13.02 4.82
N GLN A 378 4.55 -12.20 3.95
CA GLN A 378 3.60 -11.17 4.35
C GLN A 378 2.29 -11.82 4.82
N TYR A 379 1.84 -11.47 6.01
CA TYR A 379 0.59 -11.97 6.59
C TYR A 379 -0.44 -10.85 6.63
N CYS A 380 -1.54 -10.99 5.90
CA CYS A 380 -2.58 -9.96 5.79
C CYS A 380 -3.93 -10.43 6.33
N PHE A 381 -4.66 -9.49 6.91
CA PHE A 381 -6.00 -9.71 7.44
C PHE A 381 -6.91 -8.54 7.07
N LYS A 382 -8.18 -8.86 6.87
CA LYS A 382 -9.21 -7.93 6.40
C LYS A 382 -10.14 -7.62 7.56
N PHE A 383 -10.45 -6.36 7.77
CA PHE A 383 -11.52 -5.93 8.67
C PHE A 383 -12.68 -5.43 7.83
N TYR A 384 -13.91 -5.72 8.25
CA TYR A 384 -15.08 -5.06 7.70
C TYR A 384 -15.75 -4.21 8.78
N VAL A 385 -15.76 -2.90 8.56
CA VAL A 385 -16.31 -1.92 9.49
C VAL A 385 -17.78 -1.68 9.19
N SER A 386 -18.62 -1.90 10.19
CA SER A 386 -20.08 -1.70 10.11
C SER A 386 -20.61 -0.77 11.19
N GLN A 387 -21.81 -0.19 10.96
CA GLN A 387 -22.49 0.62 11.98
C GLN A 387 -23.15 -0.20 13.10
N ASN A 388 -23.62 -1.43 12.80
CA ASN A 388 -24.56 -2.14 13.69
C ASN A 388 -24.04 -3.49 14.25
N GLY A 389 -22.82 -3.92 13.88
CA GLY A 389 -22.16 -5.10 14.44
C GLY A 389 -22.80 -6.46 14.10
N VAL A 390 -21.96 -7.48 14.21
CA VAL A 390 -22.25 -8.93 14.34
C VAL A 390 -22.31 -9.81 13.07
N CYS A 391 -22.53 -9.30 11.86
CA CYS A 391 -22.35 -10.10 10.63
C CYS A 391 -22.08 -9.20 9.44
N ALA A 392 -20.80 -8.89 9.19
CA ALA A 392 -20.46 -7.82 8.26
C ALA A 392 -19.51 -8.24 7.14
N CYS A 393 -18.96 -9.44 7.16
CA CYS A 393 -18.13 -9.91 6.06
C CYS A 393 -19.02 -10.37 4.90
N PRO A 394 -18.92 -9.74 3.70
CA PRO A 394 -19.61 -10.18 2.49
C PRO A 394 -19.43 -11.69 2.24
N GLY A 395 -20.55 -12.43 2.20
CA GLY A 395 -20.56 -13.87 1.90
C GLY A 395 -20.69 -14.81 3.11
N ASP A 396 -20.62 -14.34 4.35
CA ASP A 396 -20.77 -15.20 5.53
C ASP A 396 -22.24 -15.53 5.84
N ILE A 397 -22.56 -16.82 5.97
CA ILE A 397 -23.86 -17.31 6.46
C ILE A 397 -23.84 -17.27 7.99
N CYS A 398 -24.59 -16.34 8.57
CA CYS A 398 -24.72 -16.22 10.03
C CYS A 398 -25.35 -17.48 10.64
N THR A 399 -24.58 -18.26 11.38
CA THR A 399 -25.15 -19.15 12.41
C THR A 399 -24.91 -18.48 13.76
N THR A 400 -25.98 -18.00 14.37
CA THR A 400 -25.98 -17.39 15.71
C THR A 400 -25.73 -18.47 16.76
N THR A 401 -24.50 -18.94 16.90
CA THR A 401 -24.09 -19.66 18.11
C THR A 401 -23.47 -18.68 19.08
N THR A 402 -24.28 -18.23 20.03
CA THR A 402 -23.84 -17.58 21.26
C THR A 402 -22.88 -18.51 22.01
N THR A 403 -21.58 -18.36 21.81
CA THR A 403 -20.58 -18.91 22.72
C THR A 403 -20.40 -17.94 23.87
N THR A 404 -21.12 -18.20 24.96
CA THR A 404 -20.78 -17.66 26.28
C THR A 404 -19.41 -18.22 26.67
N LEU A 405 -18.39 -17.36 26.71
CA LEU A 405 -17.15 -17.67 27.44
C LEU A 405 -17.53 -17.70 28.93
N VAL A 406 -17.46 -18.90 29.51
CA VAL A 406 -17.56 -19.10 30.96
C VAL A 406 -16.20 -18.71 31.56
N GLU A 407 -16.26 -17.95 32.67
CA GLU A 407 -15.14 -17.41 33.47
C GLU A 407 -13.99 -18.37 33.76
#